data_AF-A0A8B7NAK3-F1
#
_entry.id   AF-A0A8B7NAK3-F1
#
_cell.length_a   1.000
_cell.length_b   1.000
_cell.length_c   1.000
_cell.angle_alpha   90.00
_cell.angle_beta   90.00
_cell.angle_gamma   90.00
#
_symmetry.space_group_name_H-M   'P 1'
#
loop_
_entity.id
_entity.type
_entity.pdbx_description
1 polymer ?
#
loop_
_entity_poly.entity_id
_entity_poly.type
_entity_poly.pdbx_seq_one_letter_code
_entity_poly.pdbx_strand_id
1 'polypeptide(L)'
;MAVIFCLGQNLLSAEAELQHENNSNSLIAFEQSNNQSVSKDNIVESALTPTEKLAVLDRILPNVPQSFNIVTYVNRSKTLQELIKLGVNISKYDEDTEKASYVLLLDFEKDIKPHLLWLAVLDRILPNVPQSFNIVTYVNRSKTLQELIKLGVNISKYDEDTEKASYVLLLDFEKDIKPHLFFLHQVGVPVEKWARILTINPYLLKEDLDVLHSRIQYLVAKKFTPQSIATVAAFPIWLSHSIESIDSKLGFLQKEFHLSGAQVRAVATRLPRIVFYNQMKVRRVKYILSDEFGFSREQRAQLLVENPRIYHLCAYQTTDKLRLITKKMLIPVDMIVKCNKILTCRLHILDNRHFFLKSLDRAQYNPTLPRYVSPELLATLPDADFVSSLAKSTMEAYHMYLKTL
;
A
#
# COMPACT_ATOMS: atom_id res chain seq x y z
N MET A 1 15.78 13.21 -28.49
CA MET A 1 14.48 13.66 -29.01
C MET A 1 13.33 12.74 -28.62
N ALA A 2 13.41 11.42 -28.81
CA ALA A 2 12.36 10.47 -28.39
C ALA A 2 12.11 10.45 -26.85
N VAL A 3 13.18 10.58 -26.06
CA VAL A 3 13.17 10.66 -24.59
C VAL A 3 12.17 11.66 -24.00
N ILE A 4 12.23 12.91 -24.48
CA ILE A 4 11.41 14.00 -23.92
C ILE A 4 10.02 14.03 -24.58
N PHE A 5 9.93 13.57 -25.83
CA PHE A 5 8.64 13.39 -26.50
C PHE A 5 7.78 12.33 -25.78
N CYS A 6 8.38 11.22 -25.35
CA CYS A 6 7.67 10.19 -24.59
C CYS A 6 7.44 10.60 -23.11
N LEU A 7 8.33 11.40 -22.49
CA LEU A 7 8.06 12.01 -21.17
C LEU A 7 6.86 12.97 -21.23
N GLY A 8 6.80 13.84 -22.24
CA GLY A 8 5.69 14.76 -22.45
C GLY A 8 4.36 14.07 -22.73
N GLN A 9 4.35 12.97 -23.50
CA GLN A 9 3.13 12.21 -23.77
C GLN A 9 2.60 11.46 -22.55
N ASN A 10 3.48 10.87 -21.72
CA ASN A 10 3.06 10.12 -20.52
C ASN A 10 2.62 11.03 -19.35
N LEU A 11 3.18 12.22 -19.24
CA LEU A 11 2.76 13.20 -18.23
C LEU A 11 1.41 13.83 -18.58
N LEU A 12 1.15 14.05 -19.87
CA LEU A 12 -0.18 14.46 -20.37
C LEU A 12 -1.23 13.35 -20.24
N SER A 13 -0.86 12.07 -20.40
CA SER A 13 -1.79 10.95 -20.20
C SER A 13 -2.05 10.63 -18.72
N ALA A 14 -1.07 10.83 -17.84
CA ALA A 14 -1.24 10.70 -16.38
C ALA A 14 -2.21 11.76 -15.82
N GLU A 15 -2.21 12.99 -16.37
CA GLU A 15 -3.22 14.01 -16.05
C GLU A 15 -4.62 13.62 -16.55
N ALA A 16 -4.74 12.96 -17.71
CA ALA A 16 -6.01 12.50 -18.26
C ALA A 16 -6.63 11.31 -17.49
N GLU A 17 -5.82 10.40 -16.96
CA GLU A 17 -6.29 9.28 -16.13
C GLU A 17 -6.68 9.74 -14.71
N LEU A 18 -5.98 10.74 -14.14
CA LEU A 18 -6.34 11.39 -12.87
C LEU A 18 -7.66 12.19 -12.96
N GLN A 19 -8.02 12.71 -14.13
CA GLN A 19 -9.32 13.36 -14.34
C GLN A 19 -10.48 12.36 -14.49
N HIS A 20 -10.22 11.15 -14.97
CA HIS A 20 -11.25 10.10 -15.10
C HIS A 20 -11.54 9.37 -13.77
N GLU A 21 -10.54 9.23 -12.89
CA GLU A 21 -10.75 8.69 -11.53
C GLU A 21 -11.45 9.69 -10.59
N ASN A 22 -11.24 11.00 -10.77
CA ASN A 22 -11.89 12.03 -9.95
C ASN A 22 -13.38 12.24 -10.27
N ASN A 23 -13.83 11.95 -11.49
CA ASN A 23 -15.25 12.04 -11.87
C ASN A 23 -16.11 10.85 -11.41
N SER A 24 -15.49 9.79 -10.85
CA SER A 24 -16.22 8.62 -10.35
C SER A 24 -16.53 8.65 -8.85
N ASN A 25 -16.04 9.67 -8.13
CA ASN A 25 -16.18 9.80 -6.67
C ASN A 25 -17.01 11.00 -6.19
N SER A 26 -17.72 11.70 -7.09
CA SER A 26 -18.56 12.87 -6.75
C SER A 26 -20.05 12.55 -6.71
N LEU A 27 -20.44 11.51 -5.97
CA LEU A 27 -21.81 11.37 -5.47
C LEU A 27 -21.72 10.99 -3.99
N ILE A 28 -22.41 11.78 -3.15
CA ILE A 28 -22.56 11.73 -1.68
C ILE A 28 -21.64 12.70 -0.93
N ALA A 29 -22.14 13.91 -0.66
CA ALA A 29 -22.43 14.34 0.71
C ALA A 29 -23.11 15.73 0.72
N PHE A 30 -24.35 15.74 1.20
CA PHE A 30 -25.12 16.91 1.63
C PHE A 30 -24.93 17.09 3.16
N GLU A 31 -25.03 18.36 3.60
CA GLU A 31 -25.39 18.88 4.94
C GLU A 31 -24.39 18.93 6.12
N GLN A 32 -24.00 20.20 6.43
CA GLN A 32 -24.11 20.95 7.73
C GLN A 32 -23.52 20.32 9.02
N SER A 33 -22.93 21.01 10.01
CA SER A 33 -22.58 22.41 10.32
C SER A 33 -21.81 22.44 11.67
N ASN A 34 -20.95 23.47 11.88
CA ASN A 34 -20.39 24.04 13.15
C ASN A 34 -19.75 23.10 14.21
N ASN A 35 -18.56 23.32 14.80
CA ASN A 35 -18.01 24.57 15.34
C ASN A 35 -16.49 24.44 15.68
N GLN A 36 -15.77 25.57 15.57
CA GLN A 36 -14.53 25.98 16.26
C GLN A 36 -13.14 25.31 16.03
N SER A 37 -12.31 26.08 15.32
CA SER A 37 -10.89 26.44 15.55
C SER A 37 -9.86 25.36 15.90
N VAL A 38 -8.95 25.07 14.96
CA VAL A 38 -7.50 25.38 15.02
C VAL A 38 -6.85 24.81 13.73
N SER A 39 -6.12 25.71 13.05
CA SER A 39 -5.25 25.54 11.87
C SER A 39 -4.95 24.12 11.40
N LYS A 40 -5.53 23.76 10.25
CA LYS A 40 -5.01 22.78 9.29
C LYS A 40 -5.39 23.23 7.89
N ASP A 41 -4.47 23.90 7.21
CA ASP A 41 -4.56 24.04 5.76
C ASP A 41 -4.22 22.68 5.15
N ASN A 42 -5.26 21.90 4.90
CA ASN A 42 -5.28 20.83 3.94
C ASN A 42 -5.23 21.47 2.55
N ILE A 43 -4.08 21.44 1.89
CA ILE A 43 -4.04 21.70 0.44
C ILE A 43 -4.48 20.42 -0.25
N VAL A 44 -5.72 20.45 -0.72
CA VAL A 44 -6.17 19.66 -1.86
C VAL A 44 -5.27 20.09 -3.02
N GLU A 45 -4.42 19.18 -3.53
CA GLU A 45 -3.67 19.41 -4.77
C GLU A 45 -4.64 19.38 -5.95
N SER A 46 -5.36 20.50 -6.13
CA SER A 46 -6.02 20.83 -7.38
C SER A 46 -4.95 21.18 -8.40
N ALA A 47 -5.05 20.61 -9.61
CA ALA A 47 -4.19 20.99 -10.73
C ALA A 47 -4.22 22.53 -10.90
N LEU A 48 -3.07 23.16 -10.68
CA LEU A 48 -2.91 24.61 -10.71
C LEU A 48 -3.31 25.15 -12.07
N THR A 49 -4.13 26.20 -12.09
CA THR A 49 -4.47 26.93 -13.30
C THR A 49 -3.22 27.57 -13.92
N PRO A 50 -3.19 27.87 -15.24
CA PRO A 50 -2.02 28.49 -15.89
C PRO A 50 -1.54 29.78 -15.20
N THR A 51 -2.47 30.56 -14.66
CA THR A 51 -2.21 31.78 -13.88
C THR A 51 -1.55 31.49 -12.53
N GLU A 52 -1.93 30.40 -11.86
CA GLU A 52 -1.31 29.96 -10.61
C GLU A 52 0.07 29.33 -10.82
N LYS A 53 0.29 28.63 -11.96
CA LYS A 53 1.61 28.12 -12.37
C LYS A 53 2.60 29.27 -12.65
N LEU A 54 2.14 30.35 -13.30
CA LEU A 54 2.91 31.59 -13.48
C LEU A 54 3.24 32.29 -12.15
N ALA A 55 2.30 32.31 -11.20
CA ALA A 55 2.54 32.88 -9.87
C ALA A 55 3.52 32.04 -9.02
N VAL A 56 3.57 30.72 -9.22
CA VAL A 56 4.59 29.83 -8.62
C VAL A 56 5.96 30.08 -9.25
N LEU A 57 6.02 30.26 -10.57
CA LEU A 57 7.24 30.66 -11.31
C LEU A 57 7.78 32.02 -10.82
N ASP A 58 6.92 33.02 -10.61
CA ASP A 58 7.30 34.33 -10.07
C ASP A 58 7.80 34.26 -8.61
N ARG A 59 7.27 33.32 -7.81
CA ARG A 59 7.74 33.05 -6.43
C ARG A 59 9.10 32.35 -6.39
N ILE A 60 9.39 31.49 -7.36
CA ILE A 60 10.66 30.73 -7.42
C ILE A 60 11.76 31.54 -8.13
N LEU A 61 11.40 32.43 -9.07
CA LEU A 61 12.32 33.24 -9.87
C LEU A 61 11.77 34.67 -10.09
N PRO A 62 11.99 35.61 -9.15
CA PRO A 62 11.43 36.96 -9.28
C PRO A 62 12.06 37.76 -10.45
N ASN A 63 11.21 38.58 -11.09
CA ASN A 63 11.46 39.43 -12.27
C ASN A 63 11.56 38.70 -13.62
N VAL A 64 10.40 38.39 -14.21
CA VAL A 64 10.25 37.80 -15.55
C VAL A 64 9.98 38.89 -16.61
N PRO A 65 10.72 38.95 -17.73
CA PRO A 65 10.34 39.76 -18.89
C PRO A 65 9.10 39.18 -19.57
N GLN A 66 8.21 40.04 -20.08
CA GLN A 66 6.89 39.71 -20.65
C GLN A 66 6.90 38.80 -21.91
N SER A 67 8.07 38.31 -22.34
CA SER A 67 8.20 37.28 -23.36
C SER A 67 8.68 35.98 -22.71
N PHE A 68 7.84 34.94 -22.79
CA PHE A 68 8.20 33.61 -22.30
C PHE A 68 9.27 33.02 -23.24
N ASN A 69 10.54 33.18 -22.88
CA ASN A 69 11.67 32.58 -23.57
C ASN A 69 12.46 31.73 -22.56
N ILE A 70 12.34 30.41 -22.68
CA ILE A 70 12.94 29.39 -21.80
C ILE A 70 14.46 29.49 -21.74
N VAL A 71 15.10 29.99 -22.81
CA VAL A 71 16.56 30.19 -22.86
C VAL A 71 17.01 31.22 -21.82
N THR A 72 16.17 32.20 -21.49
CA THR A 72 16.50 33.21 -20.46
C THR A 72 16.61 32.62 -19.05
N TYR A 73 16.03 31.44 -18.82
CA TYR A 73 16.03 30.74 -17.54
C TYR A 73 17.17 29.73 -17.37
N VAL A 74 17.95 29.46 -18.42
CA VAL A 74 19.03 28.46 -18.42
C VAL A 74 20.03 28.68 -17.29
N ASN A 75 20.47 29.92 -17.09
CA ASN A 75 21.46 30.22 -16.05
C ASN A 75 20.92 30.03 -14.63
N ARG A 76 19.59 29.93 -14.47
CA ARG A 76 18.91 29.83 -13.18
C ARG A 76 18.31 28.45 -12.90
N SER A 77 18.22 27.58 -13.92
CA SER A 77 17.73 26.21 -13.77
C SER A 77 18.84 25.20 -14.02
N LYS A 78 19.24 24.48 -12.96
CA LYS A 78 20.18 23.36 -13.07
C LYS A 78 19.67 22.30 -14.06
N THR A 79 18.35 22.07 -14.09
CA THR A 79 17.70 21.13 -15.02
C THR A 79 17.92 21.54 -16.47
N LEU A 80 17.71 22.81 -16.83
CA LEU A 80 17.95 23.30 -18.19
C LEU A 80 19.41 23.20 -18.61
N GLN A 81 20.35 23.49 -17.69
CA GLN A 81 21.79 23.36 -17.96
C GLN A 81 22.18 21.91 -18.27
N GLU A 82 21.68 20.95 -17.50
CA GLU A 82 21.94 19.53 -17.75
C GLU A 82 21.26 19.04 -19.04
N LEU A 83 20.05 19.50 -19.36
CA LEU A 83 19.40 19.20 -20.64
C LEU A 83 20.19 19.71 -21.85
N ILE A 84 20.76 20.91 -21.78
CA ILE A 84 21.63 21.45 -22.83
C ILE A 84 22.91 20.62 -22.98
N LYS A 85 23.52 20.19 -21.86
CA LYS A 85 24.71 19.29 -21.90
C LYS A 85 24.38 17.95 -22.57
N LEU A 86 23.15 17.47 -22.44
CA LEU A 86 22.63 16.28 -23.12
C LEU A 86 22.25 16.54 -24.59
N GLY A 87 22.50 17.75 -25.12
CA GLY A 87 22.22 18.12 -26.51
C GLY A 87 20.75 18.39 -26.82
N VAL A 88 19.92 18.65 -25.80
CA VAL A 88 18.50 18.96 -25.98
C VAL A 88 18.35 20.40 -26.47
N ASN A 89 17.68 20.57 -27.61
CA ASN A 89 17.33 21.90 -28.11
C ASN A 89 16.13 22.47 -27.33
N ILE A 90 16.43 23.21 -26.27
CA ILE A 90 15.41 23.76 -25.37
C ILE A 90 14.58 24.90 -26.00
N SER A 91 15.07 25.61 -27.02
CA SER A 91 14.32 26.71 -27.65
C SER A 91 13.06 26.24 -28.38
N LYS A 92 12.96 24.94 -28.67
CA LYS A 92 11.75 24.34 -29.24
C LYS A 92 10.57 24.39 -28.26
N TYR A 93 10.81 24.44 -26.95
CA TYR A 93 9.73 24.55 -25.98
C TYR A 93 9.12 25.95 -25.96
N ASP A 94 9.79 26.98 -26.48
CA ASP A 94 9.23 28.34 -26.58
C ASP A 94 7.99 28.41 -27.50
N GLU A 95 7.78 27.40 -28.34
CA GLU A 95 6.58 27.26 -29.19
C GLU A 95 5.31 26.93 -28.37
N ASP A 96 5.47 26.45 -27.13
CA ASP A 96 4.37 25.99 -26.27
C ASP A 96 4.65 26.37 -24.81
N THR A 97 3.97 27.43 -24.36
CA THR A 97 4.17 28.02 -23.02
C THR A 97 3.81 27.06 -21.89
N GLU A 98 2.87 26.13 -22.09
CA GLU A 98 2.52 25.12 -21.09
C GLU A 98 3.64 24.08 -20.95
N LYS A 99 4.15 23.57 -22.07
CA LYS A 99 5.28 22.63 -22.06
C LYS A 99 6.53 23.26 -21.49
N ALA A 100 6.80 24.52 -21.81
CA ALA A 100 7.98 25.19 -21.32
C ALA A 100 7.89 25.51 -19.82
N SER A 101 6.70 25.89 -19.33
CA SER A 101 6.44 26.01 -17.89
C SER A 101 6.61 24.67 -17.17
N TYR A 102 6.14 23.58 -17.78
CA TYR A 102 6.30 22.24 -17.25
C TYR A 102 7.77 21.83 -17.13
N VAL A 103 8.57 22.03 -18.19
CA VAL A 103 10.02 21.74 -18.19
C VAL A 103 10.77 22.54 -17.12
N LEU A 104 10.36 23.77 -16.84
CA LEU A 104 10.96 24.60 -15.77
C LEU A 104 10.68 24.07 -14.36
N LEU A 105 9.59 23.33 -14.16
CA LEU A 105 9.20 22.75 -12.88
C LEU A 105 9.86 21.38 -12.62
N LEU A 106 10.48 20.78 -13.63
CA LEU A 106 11.13 19.48 -13.49
C LEU A 106 12.43 19.56 -12.68
N ASP A 107 12.59 18.62 -11.75
CA ASP A 107 13.84 18.33 -11.08
C ASP A 107 14.63 17.30 -11.88
N PHE A 108 15.83 17.67 -12.33
CA PHE A 108 16.65 16.79 -13.16
C PHE A 108 16.96 15.44 -12.52
N GLU A 109 17.25 15.42 -11.22
CA GLU A 109 17.64 14.19 -10.52
C GLU A 109 16.44 13.28 -10.28
N LYS A 110 15.27 13.85 -9.99
CA LYS A 110 14.06 13.07 -9.70
C LYS A 110 13.27 12.68 -10.95
N ASP A 111 13.12 13.61 -11.90
CA ASP A 111 12.14 13.49 -12.97
C ASP A 111 12.76 13.15 -14.33
N ILE A 112 14.08 13.30 -14.51
CA ILE A 112 14.74 13.14 -15.82
C ILE A 112 15.79 12.03 -15.80
N LYS A 113 16.67 12.04 -14.80
CA LYS A 113 17.77 11.08 -14.68
C LYS A 113 17.34 9.60 -14.67
N PRO A 114 16.25 9.18 -14.00
CA PRO A 114 15.79 7.79 -14.06
C PRO A 114 15.43 7.33 -15.48
N HIS A 115 14.86 8.22 -16.29
CA HIS A 115 14.49 7.92 -17.68
C HIS A 115 15.70 7.86 -18.60
N LEU A 116 16.72 8.70 -18.37
CA LEU A 116 17.99 8.60 -19.09
C LEU A 116 18.70 7.28 -18.80
N LEU A 117 18.65 6.82 -17.54
CA LEU A 117 19.19 5.52 -17.16
C LEU A 117 18.45 4.39 -17.88
N TRP A 118 17.12 4.41 -17.89
CA TRP A 118 16.29 3.45 -18.64
C TRP A 118 16.66 3.38 -20.12
N LEU A 119 16.88 4.53 -20.77
CA LEU A 119 17.22 4.57 -22.19
C LEU A 119 18.62 4.06 -22.48
N ALA A 120 19.61 4.43 -21.66
CA ALA A 120 20.96 3.89 -21.77
C ALA A 120 20.97 2.35 -21.57
N VAL A 121 20.11 1.85 -20.68
CA VAL A 121 19.91 0.42 -20.45
C VAL A 121 19.29 -0.25 -21.67
N LEU A 122 18.24 0.34 -22.25
CA LEU A 122 17.61 -0.18 -23.46
C LEU A 122 18.57 -0.21 -24.65
N ASP A 123 19.35 0.84 -24.90
CA ASP A 123 20.35 0.87 -25.97
C ASP A 123 21.41 -0.23 -25.78
N ARG A 124 21.75 -0.57 -24.54
CA ARG A 124 22.72 -1.62 -24.21
C ARG A 124 22.19 -3.03 -24.42
N ILE A 125 20.94 -3.30 -24.02
CA ILE A 125 20.35 -4.66 -24.04
C ILE A 125 19.66 -4.94 -25.37
N LEU A 126 19.09 -3.91 -25.99
CA LEU A 126 18.22 -3.99 -27.15
C LEU A 126 18.51 -2.84 -28.13
N PRO A 127 19.68 -2.84 -28.78
CA PRO A 127 19.99 -1.84 -29.80
C PRO A 127 18.95 -1.91 -30.94
N ASN A 128 18.47 -0.75 -31.40
CA ASN A 128 17.49 -0.57 -32.47
C ASN A 128 16.03 -0.93 -32.14
N VAL A 129 15.61 -0.82 -30.88
CA VAL A 129 14.21 -1.05 -30.48
C VAL A 129 13.49 0.28 -30.26
N PRO A 130 12.24 0.44 -30.72
CA PRO A 130 11.45 1.62 -30.40
C PRO A 130 11.37 1.78 -28.89
N GLN A 131 11.78 2.96 -28.42
CA GLN A 131 11.83 3.30 -27.01
C GLN A 131 10.41 3.37 -26.46
N SER A 132 10.06 2.38 -25.63
CA SER A 132 8.80 2.31 -24.89
C SER A 132 9.08 2.30 -23.39
N PHE A 133 8.18 2.90 -22.62
CA PHE A 133 8.22 2.84 -21.16
C PHE A 133 7.48 1.63 -20.60
N ASN A 134 6.83 0.84 -21.45
CA ASN A 134 6.11 -0.37 -21.05
C ASN A 134 7.01 -1.60 -21.20
N ILE A 135 7.34 -2.24 -20.08
CA ILE A 135 8.26 -3.39 -20.02
C ILE A 135 7.73 -4.60 -20.79
N VAL A 136 6.41 -4.74 -20.93
CA VAL A 136 5.76 -5.85 -21.63
C VAL A 136 6.15 -5.86 -23.12
N THR A 137 6.45 -4.70 -23.69
CA THR A 137 6.88 -4.59 -25.11
C THR A 137 8.20 -5.33 -25.39
N TYR A 138 9.02 -5.57 -24.36
CA TYR A 138 10.32 -6.22 -24.50
C TYR A 138 10.30 -7.73 -24.23
N VAL A 139 9.16 -8.30 -23.81
CA VAL A 139 9.02 -9.71 -23.41
C VAL A 139 9.48 -10.67 -24.51
N ASN A 140 9.07 -10.44 -25.75
CA ASN A 140 9.42 -11.34 -26.86
C ASN A 140 10.92 -11.39 -27.16
N ARG A 141 11.71 -10.45 -26.63
CA ARG A 141 13.14 -10.31 -26.90
C ARG A 141 14.01 -10.60 -25.68
N SER A 142 13.45 -10.58 -24.47
CA SER A 142 14.16 -10.92 -23.24
C SER A 142 13.77 -12.30 -22.74
N LYS A 143 14.71 -13.25 -22.79
CA LYS A 143 14.53 -14.58 -22.21
C LYS A 143 14.22 -14.50 -20.71
N THR A 144 14.88 -13.59 -19.99
CA THR A 144 14.64 -13.37 -18.56
C THR A 144 13.19 -12.99 -18.27
N LEU A 145 12.62 -12.05 -19.04
CA LEU A 145 11.22 -11.66 -18.88
C LEU A 145 10.25 -12.81 -19.18
N GLN A 146 10.55 -13.63 -20.19
CA GLN A 146 9.73 -14.81 -20.51
C GLN A 146 9.73 -15.81 -19.37
N GLU A 147 10.89 -16.10 -18.78
CA GLU A 147 10.99 -17.00 -17.63
C GLU A 147 10.28 -16.42 -16.39
N LEU A 148 10.38 -15.12 -16.14
CA LEU A 148 9.63 -14.46 -15.07
C LEU A 148 8.10 -14.59 -15.27
N ILE A 149 7.61 -14.43 -16.50
CA ILE A 149 6.19 -14.64 -16.81
C ILE A 149 5.79 -16.10 -16.58
N LYS A 150 6.63 -17.07 -16.99
CA LYS A 150 6.36 -18.50 -16.73
C LYS A 150 6.29 -18.82 -15.23
N LEU A 151 7.08 -18.13 -14.41
CA LEU A 151 7.00 -18.21 -12.95
C LEU A 151 5.73 -17.55 -12.36
N GLY A 152 4.93 -16.85 -13.17
CA GLY A 152 3.72 -16.14 -12.74
C GLY A 152 3.99 -14.73 -12.20
N VAL A 153 5.18 -14.18 -12.44
CA VAL A 153 5.51 -12.81 -12.04
C VAL A 153 4.72 -11.82 -12.90
N ASN A 154 3.95 -10.96 -12.26
CA ASN A 154 3.28 -9.87 -12.94
C ASN A 154 4.28 -8.73 -13.23
N ILE A 155 4.86 -8.73 -14.43
CA ILE A 155 5.87 -7.77 -14.86
C ILE A 155 5.31 -6.36 -15.12
N SER A 156 4.01 -6.20 -15.40
CA SER A 156 3.43 -4.87 -15.65
C SER A 156 3.49 -3.96 -14.42
N LYS A 157 3.62 -4.56 -13.22
CA LYS A 157 3.87 -3.83 -11.98
C LYS A 157 5.22 -3.12 -11.93
N TYR A 158 6.15 -3.46 -12.82
CA TYR A 158 7.42 -2.74 -12.88
C TYR A 158 7.31 -1.42 -13.63
N ASP A 159 6.29 -1.23 -14.48
CA ASP A 159 6.07 0.03 -15.21
C ASP A 159 5.70 1.19 -14.27
N GLU A 160 5.23 0.88 -13.05
CA GLU A 160 4.97 1.87 -11.99
C GLU A 160 6.26 2.54 -11.48
N ASP A 161 7.44 1.99 -11.78
CA ASP A 161 8.73 2.43 -11.27
C ASP A 161 9.84 2.15 -12.29
N THR A 162 10.25 3.20 -13.01
CA THR A 162 11.27 3.15 -14.07
C THR A 162 12.58 2.52 -13.62
N GLU A 163 12.97 2.69 -12.35
CA GLU A 163 14.20 2.09 -11.82
C GLU A 163 14.03 0.58 -11.62
N LYS A 164 12.85 0.12 -11.15
CA LYS A 164 12.55 -1.32 -11.06
C LYS A 164 12.55 -1.96 -12.44
N ALA A 165 11.88 -1.32 -13.39
CA ALA A 165 11.85 -1.81 -14.76
C ALA A 165 13.27 -1.91 -15.34
N SER A 166 14.07 -0.85 -15.22
CA SER A 166 15.46 -0.80 -15.70
C SER A 166 16.30 -1.91 -15.09
N TYR A 167 16.17 -2.08 -13.78
CA TYR A 167 16.92 -3.09 -13.04
C TYR A 167 16.57 -4.49 -13.51
N VAL A 168 15.29 -4.83 -13.63
CA VAL A 168 14.85 -6.19 -14.03
C VAL A 168 15.28 -6.51 -15.46
N LEU A 169 15.27 -5.54 -16.37
CA LEU A 169 15.72 -5.76 -17.75
C LEU A 169 17.20 -6.17 -17.83
N LEU A 170 18.05 -5.65 -16.94
CA LEU A 170 19.49 -5.93 -16.91
C LEU A 170 19.84 -7.31 -16.38
N LEU A 171 18.89 -8.03 -15.78
CA LEU A 171 19.16 -9.30 -15.12
C LEU A 171 19.26 -10.46 -16.11
N ASP A 172 20.21 -11.34 -15.86
CA ASP A 172 20.28 -12.66 -16.45
C ASP A 172 19.57 -13.68 -15.54
N PHE A 173 18.65 -14.45 -16.12
CA PHE A 173 17.86 -15.40 -15.33
C PHE A 173 18.69 -16.46 -14.62
N GLU A 174 19.71 -17.02 -15.28
CA GLU A 174 20.50 -18.12 -14.73
C GLU A 174 21.52 -17.63 -13.70
N LYS A 175 22.10 -16.45 -13.93
CA LYS A 175 23.14 -15.89 -13.06
C LYS A 175 22.58 -15.09 -11.89
N ASP A 176 21.56 -14.27 -12.12
CA ASP A 176 21.11 -13.29 -11.13
C ASP A 176 19.82 -13.69 -10.42
N ILE A 177 18.95 -14.50 -11.04
CA ILE A 177 17.62 -14.82 -10.49
C ILE A 177 17.59 -16.22 -9.87
N LYS A 178 18.08 -17.22 -10.61
CA LYS A 178 18.04 -18.62 -10.20
C LYS A 178 18.73 -18.90 -8.85
N PRO A 179 19.89 -18.30 -8.51
CA PRO A 179 20.50 -18.48 -7.20
C PRO A 179 19.61 -18.01 -6.05
N HIS A 180 18.92 -16.87 -6.20
CA HIS A 180 17.98 -16.38 -5.19
C HIS A 180 16.73 -17.25 -5.08
N LEU A 181 16.23 -17.80 -6.19
CA LEU A 181 15.13 -18.78 -6.15
C LEU A 181 15.54 -20.06 -5.41
N PHE A 182 16.76 -20.54 -5.63
CA PHE A 182 17.30 -21.69 -4.90
C PHE A 182 17.46 -21.38 -3.41
N PHE A 183 17.94 -20.20 -3.06
CA PHE A 183 17.98 -19.72 -1.67
C PHE A 183 16.58 -19.71 -1.04
N LEU A 184 15.56 -19.16 -1.72
CA LEU A 184 14.17 -19.17 -1.23
C LEU A 184 13.65 -20.59 -1.02
N HIS A 185 14.00 -21.52 -1.92
CA HIS A 185 13.68 -22.94 -1.78
C HIS A 185 14.33 -23.55 -0.53
N GLN A 186 15.63 -23.31 -0.30
CA GLN A 186 16.36 -23.81 0.87
C GLN A 186 15.81 -23.26 2.20
N VAL A 187 15.34 -22.01 2.21
CA VAL A 187 14.66 -21.40 3.36
C VAL A 187 13.28 -22.04 3.63
N GLY A 188 12.72 -22.75 2.65
CA GLY A 188 11.40 -23.40 2.72
C GLY A 188 10.25 -22.50 2.26
N VAL A 189 10.53 -21.42 1.53
CA VAL A 189 9.49 -20.54 0.98
C VAL A 189 8.73 -21.31 -0.11
N PRO A 190 7.38 -21.44 -0.01
CA PRO A 190 6.59 -22.15 -1.01
C PRO A 190 6.71 -21.51 -2.40
N VAL A 191 6.78 -22.34 -3.44
CA VAL A 191 7.00 -21.91 -4.84
C VAL A 191 5.90 -20.94 -5.30
N GLU A 192 4.66 -21.13 -4.82
CA GLU A 192 3.51 -20.28 -5.14
C GLU A 192 3.66 -18.84 -4.60
N LYS A 193 4.63 -18.59 -3.72
CA LYS A 193 4.92 -17.26 -3.17
C LYS A 193 6.02 -16.54 -3.94
N TRP A 194 6.86 -17.24 -4.70
CA TRP A 194 8.03 -16.64 -5.38
C TRP A 194 7.59 -15.56 -6.37
N ALA A 195 6.59 -15.86 -7.19
CA ALA A 195 6.00 -14.93 -8.13
C ALA A 195 5.63 -13.60 -7.47
N ARG A 196 4.88 -13.69 -6.36
CA ARG A 196 4.42 -12.53 -5.58
C ARG A 196 5.58 -11.75 -4.96
N ILE A 197 6.61 -12.43 -4.47
CA ILE A 197 7.80 -11.76 -3.93
C ILE A 197 8.44 -10.91 -5.01
N LEU A 198 8.73 -11.49 -6.18
CA LEU A 198 9.40 -10.79 -7.26
C LEU A 198 8.53 -9.67 -7.85
N THR A 199 7.22 -9.90 -8.02
CA THR A 199 6.28 -8.85 -8.47
C THR A 199 6.28 -7.63 -7.56
N ILE A 200 6.32 -7.82 -6.24
CA ILE A 200 6.23 -6.72 -5.27
C ILE A 200 7.61 -6.10 -5.00
N ASN A 201 8.66 -6.93 -4.95
CA ASN A 201 9.99 -6.53 -4.54
C ASN A 201 11.08 -7.24 -5.37
N PRO A 202 11.31 -6.81 -6.63
CA PRO A 202 12.40 -7.36 -7.45
C PRO A 202 13.77 -7.02 -6.87
N TYR A 203 13.89 -5.98 -6.04
CA TYR A 203 15.15 -5.57 -5.41
C TYR A 203 15.69 -6.55 -4.38
N LEU A 204 14.93 -7.59 -3.99
CA LEU A 204 15.50 -8.73 -3.27
C LEU A 204 16.70 -9.33 -4.02
N LEU A 205 16.67 -9.30 -5.35
CA LEU A 205 17.73 -9.82 -6.22
C LEU A 205 19.02 -8.97 -6.18
N LYS A 206 18.96 -7.74 -5.66
CA LYS A 206 20.15 -6.89 -5.45
C LYS A 206 20.93 -7.30 -4.20
N GLU A 207 20.27 -7.99 -3.28
CA GLU A 207 20.88 -8.38 -2.01
C GLU A 207 21.86 -9.53 -2.24
N ASP A 208 23.02 -9.41 -1.62
CA ASP A 208 24.02 -10.47 -1.60
C ASP A 208 23.49 -11.71 -0.86
N LEU A 209 23.80 -12.89 -1.38
CA LEU A 209 23.30 -14.14 -0.83
C LEU A 209 23.81 -14.38 0.60
N ASP A 210 25.06 -14.05 0.93
CA ASP A 210 25.60 -14.25 2.27
C ASP A 210 24.92 -13.33 3.30
N VAL A 211 24.57 -12.11 2.87
CA VAL A 211 23.75 -11.19 3.67
C VAL A 211 22.36 -11.78 3.91
N LEU A 212 21.72 -12.35 2.88
CA LEU A 212 20.43 -13.02 3.04
C LEU A 212 20.51 -14.23 3.99
N HIS A 213 21.55 -15.05 3.89
CA HIS A 213 21.78 -16.16 4.84
C HIS A 213 21.95 -15.66 6.27
N SER A 214 22.70 -14.57 6.47
CA SER A 214 22.89 -13.96 7.80
C SER A 214 21.56 -13.48 8.40
N ARG A 215 20.65 -12.92 7.57
CA ARG A 215 19.29 -12.53 8.00
C ARG A 215 18.44 -13.74 8.41
N ILE A 216 18.59 -14.88 7.74
CA ILE A 216 17.95 -16.14 8.14
C ILE A 216 18.54 -16.67 9.45
N GLN A 217 19.86 -16.66 9.61
CA GLN A 217 20.54 -17.07 10.84
C GLN A 217 20.09 -16.23 12.05
N TYR A 218 19.87 -14.93 11.86
CA TYR A 218 19.28 -14.07 12.89
C TYR A 218 17.91 -14.59 13.35
N LEU A 219 17.02 -14.98 12.41
CA LEU A 219 15.70 -15.52 12.77
C LEU A 219 15.81 -16.84 13.54
N VAL A 220 16.76 -17.70 13.15
CA VAL A 220 17.08 -18.94 13.89
C VAL A 220 17.55 -18.60 15.31
N ALA A 221 18.47 -17.65 15.47
CA ALA A 221 18.97 -17.20 16.77
C ALA A 221 17.85 -16.61 17.66
N LYS A 222 16.85 -15.96 17.06
CA LYS A 222 15.64 -15.46 17.74
C LYS A 222 14.58 -16.55 18.00
N LYS A 223 14.90 -17.82 17.73
CA LYS A 223 14.07 -19.00 17.97
C LYS A 223 12.78 -19.04 17.14
N PHE A 224 12.80 -18.50 15.92
CA PHE A 224 11.75 -18.79 14.95
C PHE A 224 11.86 -20.25 14.50
N THR A 225 10.72 -20.94 14.38
CA THR A 225 10.70 -22.30 13.82
C THR A 225 10.96 -22.23 12.32
N PRO A 226 11.43 -23.32 11.67
CA PRO A 226 11.63 -23.34 10.23
C PRO A 226 10.37 -22.93 9.44
N GLN A 227 9.18 -23.39 9.87
CA GLN A 227 7.91 -23.00 9.26
C GLN A 227 7.60 -21.50 9.42
N SER A 228 7.87 -20.94 10.60
CA SER A 228 7.72 -19.51 10.82
C SER A 228 8.70 -18.70 9.98
N ILE A 229 9.95 -19.15 9.85
CA ILE A 229 10.99 -18.53 9.00
C ILE A 229 10.52 -18.49 7.55
N ALA A 230 10.08 -19.63 7.00
CA ALA A 230 9.52 -19.70 5.65
C ALA A 230 8.35 -18.72 5.46
N THR A 231 7.46 -18.62 6.45
CA THR A 231 6.30 -17.72 6.40
C THR A 231 6.69 -16.24 6.40
N VAL A 232 7.64 -15.83 7.24
CA VAL A 232 8.09 -14.43 7.29
C VAL A 232 8.97 -14.08 6.10
N ALA A 233 9.83 -14.99 5.64
CA ALA A 233 10.64 -14.83 4.43
C ALA A 233 9.78 -14.75 3.17
N ALA A 234 8.60 -15.39 3.16
CA ALA A 234 7.63 -15.25 2.09
C ALA A 234 7.00 -13.85 1.98
N PHE A 235 7.20 -12.97 2.98
CA PHE A 235 6.74 -11.59 2.92
C PHE A 235 7.73 -10.74 2.10
N PRO A 236 7.31 -10.12 0.98
CA PRO A 236 8.22 -9.64 -0.07
C PRO A 236 9.37 -8.72 0.39
N ILE A 237 9.12 -7.87 1.38
CA ILE A 237 10.10 -6.88 1.84
C ILE A 237 10.89 -7.34 3.07
N TRP A 238 10.54 -8.47 3.70
CA TRP A 238 11.13 -8.89 4.97
C TRP A 238 12.65 -9.02 4.86
N LEU A 239 13.08 -9.80 3.86
CA LEU A 239 14.49 -10.09 3.64
C LEU A 239 15.27 -8.94 3.03
N SER A 240 14.64 -7.82 2.65
CA SER A 240 15.35 -6.61 2.20
C SER A 240 15.65 -5.64 3.34
N HIS A 241 15.17 -5.90 4.55
CA HIS A 241 15.50 -5.08 5.72
C HIS A 241 16.72 -5.62 6.46
N SER A 242 17.54 -4.71 6.99
CA SER A 242 18.68 -5.06 7.84
C SER A 242 18.24 -5.74 9.13
N ILE A 243 19.16 -6.47 9.76
CA ILE A 243 18.92 -7.20 11.00
C ILE A 243 18.51 -6.23 12.12
N GLU A 244 19.19 -5.09 12.25
CA GLU A 244 18.91 -4.04 13.23
C GLU A 244 17.51 -3.45 13.03
N SER A 245 17.14 -3.27 11.76
CA SER A 245 15.84 -2.74 11.36
C SER A 245 14.70 -3.68 11.75
N ILE A 246 14.89 -5.00 11.56
CA ILE A 246 13.93 -6.04 11.95
C ILE A 246 13.88 -6.14 13.48
N ASP A 247 15.03 -6.21 14.16
CA ASP A 247 15.11 -6.35 15.61
C ASP A 247 14.42 -5.18 16.34
N SER A 248 14.66 -3.96 15.88
CA SER A 248 14.00 -2.75 16.41
C SER A 248 12.47 -2.81 16.24
N LYS A 249 11.97 -3.26 15.08
CA LYS A 249 10.54 -3.39 14.81
C LYS A 249 9.87 -4.50 15.63
N LEU A 250 10.53 -5.63 15.80
CA LEU A 250 10.06 -6.69 16.69
C LEU A 250 10.08 -6.23 18.16
N GLY A 251 11.14 -5.50 18.55
CA GLY A 251 11.28 -4.89 19.86
C GLY A 251 10.21 -3.86 20.17
N PHE A 252 9.74 -3.09 19.17
CA PHE A 252 8.58 -2.22 19.32
C PHE A 252 7.33 -3.01 19.74
N LEU A 253 6.96 -4.07 19.00
CA LEU A 253 5.79 -4.89 19.35
C LEU A 253 5.94 -5.50 20.75
N GLN A 254 7.15 -5.95 21.09
CA GLN A 254 7.45 -6.52 22.39
C GLN A 254 7.26 -5.51 23.53
N LYS A 255 7.84 -4.32 23.41
CA LYS A 255 7.80 -3.28 24.46
C LYS A 255 6.41 -2.65 24.56
N GLU A 256 5.80 -2.33 23.42
CA GLU A 256 4.52 -1.61 23.35
C GLU A 256 3.36 -2.45 23.92
N PHE A 257 3.39 -3.78 23.75
CA PHE A 257 2.35 -4.69 24.23
C PHE A 257 2.81 -5.62 25.35
N HIS A 258 4.06 -5.50 25.78
CA HIS A 258 4.69 -6.35 26.81
C HIS A 258 4.57 -7.84 26.52
N LEU A 259 4.80 -8.20 25.26
CA LEU A 259 4.72 -9.57 24.79
C LEU A 259 5.95 -10.38 25.22
N SER A 260 5.76 -11.67 25.43
CA SER A 260 6.88 -12.61 25.48
C SER A 260 7.52 -12.79 24.10
N GLY A 261 8.77 -13.27 24.05
CA GLY A 261 9.42 -13.56 22.77
C GLY A 261 8.63 -14.55 21.90
N ALA A 262 7.95 -15.53 22.51
CA ALA A 262 7.09 -16.46 21.79
C ALA A 262 5.87 -15.78 21.15
N GLN A 263 5.23 -14.86 21.88
CA GLN A 263 4.10 -14.08 21.37
C GLN A 263 4.51 -13.14 20.24
N VAL A 264 5.68 -12.48 20.34
CA VAL A 264 6.21 -11.63 19.25
C VAL A 264 6.40 -12.44 17.97
N ARG A 265 7.00 -13.64 18.07
CA ARG A 265 7.16 -14.55 16.92
C ARG A 265 5.81 -14.99 16.34
N ALA A 266 4.84 -15.29 17.20
CA ALA A 266 3.49 -15.66 16.76
C ALA A 266 2.81 -14.52 15.98
N VAL A 267 2.90 -13.28 16.48
CA VAL A 267 2.37 -12.08 15.80
C VAL A 267 3.05 -11.87 14.44
N ALA A 268 4.39 -11.89 14.43
CA ALA A 268 5.18 -11.72 13.21
C ALA A 268 4.90 -12.81 12.16
N THR A 269 4.71 -14.06 12.59
CA THR A 269 4.37 -15.18 11.69
C THR A 269 2.93 -15.04 11.15
N ARG A 270 1.98 -14.69 12.00
CA ARG A 270 0.55 -14.60 11.65
C ARG A 270 0.25 -13.46 10.69
N LEU A 271 0.94 -12.33 10.84
CA LEU A 271 0.79 -11.18 9.95
C LEU A 271 2.13 -10.45 9.78
N PRO A 272 3.06 -10.93 8.93
CA PRO A 272 4.40 -10.34 8.79
C PRO A 272 4.40 -8.84 8.51
N ARG A 273 3.39 -8.36 7.77
CA ARG A 273 3.21 -6.93 7.46
C ARG A 273 3.09 -6.04 8.71
N ILE A 274 2.60 -6.54 9.84
CA ILE A 274 2.45 -5.74 11.07
C ILE A 274 3.79 -5.23 11.61
N VAL A 275 4.87 -5.98 11.37
CA VAL A 275 6.23 -5.62 11.80
C VAL A 275 6.69 -4.34 11.12
N PHE A 276 6.32 -4.14 9.86
CA PHE A 276 6.69 -2.97 9.05
C PHE A 276 5.58 -1.90 9.01
N TYR A 277 4.48 -2.11 9.73
CA TYR A 277 3.38 -1.17 9.74
C TYR A 277 3.72 0.08 10.57
N ASN A 278 3.05 1.20 10.26
CA ASN A 278 3.31 2.46 10.94
C ASN A 278 2.98 2.35 12.45
N GLN A 279 4.01 2.49 13.29
CA GLN A 279 3.92 2.34 14.74
C GLN A 279 2.93 3.33 15.39
N MET A 280 2.81 4.54 14.85
CA MET A 280 1.84 5.53 15.36
C MET A 280 0.39 5.12 15.08
N LYS A 281 0.12 4.47 13.96
CA LYS A 281 -1.21 3.90 13.67
C LYS A 281 -1.54 2.76 14.64
N VAL A 282 -0.57 1.88 14.92
CA VAL A 282 -0.72 0.82 15.94
C VAL A 282 -1.03 1.40 17.32
N ARG A 283 -0.28 2.42 17.75
CA ARG A 283 -0.49 3.13 19.02
C ARG A 283 -1.86 3.77 19.11
N ARG A 284 -2.35 4.37 18.03
CA ARG A 284 -3.67 5.00 17.99
C ARG A 284 -4.80 3.99 18.20
N VAL A 285 -4.73 2.84 17.53
CA VAL A 285 -5.69 1.74 17.76
C VAL A 285 -5.60 1.22 19.19
N LYS A 286 -4.39 1.04 19.72
CA LYS A 286 -4.17 0.63 21.12
C LYS A 286 -4.82 1.62 22.10
N TYR A 287 -4.64 2.93 21.89
CA TYR A 287 -5.21 4.00 22.71
C TYR A 287 -6.73 4.00 22.67
N ILE A 288 -7.33 3.88 21.48
CA ILE A 288 -8.80 3.79 21.35
C ILE A 288 -9.33 2.60 22.18
N LEU A 289 -8.69 1.43 22.06
CA LEU A 289 -9.09 0.25 22.83
C LEU A 289 -8.97 0.47 24.34
N SER A 290 -7.92 1.15 24.83
CA SER A 290 -7.77 1.42 26.27
C SER A 290 -8.67 2.54 26.77
N ASP A 291 -8.50 3.74 26.25
CA ASP A 291 -8.98 4.98 26.84
C ASP A 291 -10.46 5.23 26.52
N GLU A 292 -10.91 4.85 25.32
CA GLU A 292 -12.32 5.05 24.91
C GLU A 292 -13.22 3.87 25.26
N PHE A 293 -12.69 2.64 25.25
CA PHE A 293 -13.48 1.41 25.40
C PHE A 293 -13.06 0.50 26.56
N GLY A 294 -12.03 0.87 27.34
CA GLY A 294 -11.71 0.22 28.62
C GLY A 294 -11.11 -1.19 28.52
N PHE A 295 -10.56 -1.60 27.37
CA PHE A 295 -9.90 -2.90 27.25
C PHE A 295 -8.66 -2.94 28.16
N SER A 296 -8.47 -4.04 28.91
CA SER A 296 -7.29 -4.21 29.77
C SER A 296 -6.00 -4.35 28.95
N ARG A 297 -4.85 -4.20 29.60
CA ARG A 297 -3.54 -4.38 28.94
C ARG A 297 -3.38 -5.80 28.39
N GLU A 298 -3.81 -6.80 29.17
CA GLU A 298 -3.76 -8.22 28.85
C GLU A 298 -4.69 -8.52 27.67
N GLN A 299 -5.90 -7.94 27.66
CA GLN A 299 -6.84 -8.07 26.55
C GLN A 299 -6.30 -7.48 25.24
N ARG A 300 -5.68 -6.30 25.28
CA ARG A 300 -5.04 -5.71 24.10
C ARG A 300 -3.88 -6.56 23.59
N ALA A 301 -3.05 -7.10 24.48
CA ALA A 301 -2.00 -8.03 24.10
C ALA A 301 -2.56 -9.31 23.48
N GLN A 302 -3.62 -9.88 24.06
CA GLN A 302 -4.32 -11.05 23.53
C GLN A 302 -4.88 -10.79 22.13
N LEU A 303 -5.57 -9.66 21.92
CA LEU A 303 -6.10 -9.25 20.61
C LEU A 303 -4.99 -9.14 19.56
N LEU A 304 -3.83 -8.55 19.92
CA LEU A 304 -2.71 -8.44 18.99
C LEU A 304 -2.16 -9.82 18.63
N VAL A 305 -1.99 -10.70 19.63
CA VAL A 305 -1.50 -12.06 19.41
C VAL A 305 -2.46 -12.82 18.52
N GLU A 306 -3.74 -12.92 18.88
CA GLU A 306 -4.77 -13.71 18.20
C GLU A 306 -5.15 -13.17 16.83
N ASN A 307 -5.37 -11.86 16.70
CA ASN A 307 -5.82 -11.22 15.47
C ASN A 307 -5.08 -9.87 15.24
N PRO A 308 -3.83 -9.90 14.77
CA PRO A 308 -3.03 -8.69 14.57
C PRO A 308 -3.65 -7.68 13.58
N ARG A 309 -4.59 -8.12 12.74
CA ARG A 309 -5.27 -7.25 11.75
C ARG A 309 -6.09 -6.14 12.41
N ILE A 310 -6.50 -6.30 13.66
CA ILE A 310 -7.17 -5.25 14.44
C ILE A 310 -6.31 -3.98 14.47
N TYR A 311 -5.00 -4.13 14.59
CA TYR A 311 -4.04 -3.02 14.64
C TYR A 311 -3.63 -2.46 13.28
N HIS A 312 -4.17 -3.00 12.18
CA HIS A 312 -4.08 -2.41 10.84
C HIS A 312 -5.28 -1.51 10.50
N LEU A 313 -6.34 -1.53 11.31
CA LEU A 313 -7.53 -0.72 11.06
C LEU A 313 -7.22 0.77 11.20
N CYS A 314 -7.95 1.59 10.46
CA CYS A 314 -7.92 3.02 10.65
C CYS A 314 -8.63 3.40 11.97
N ALA A 315 -8.19 4.51 12.58
CA ALA A 315 -8.71 4.96 13.88
C ALA A 315 -10.24 5.16 13.87
N TYR A 316 -10.76 5.93 12.90
CA TYR A 316 -12.21 6.16 12.78
C TYR A 316 -13.00 4.86 12.62
N GLN A 317 -12.52 3.94 11.75
CA GLN A 317 -13.14 2.63 11.53
C GLN A 317 -13.17 1.77 12.79
N THR A 318 -12.13 1.90 13.62
CA THR A 318 -12.04 1.19 14.91
C THR A 318 -13.07 1.75 15.87
N THR A 319 -13.12 3.07 16.03
CA THR A 319 -14.06 3.76 16.92
C THR A 319 -15.51 3.51 16.53
N ASP A 320 -15.88 3.68 15.25
CA ASP A 320 -17.28 3.50 14.81
C ASP A 320 -17.76 2.06 14.99
N LYS A 321 -16.87 1.10 14.72
CA LYS A 321 -17.17 -0.31 14.93
C LYS A 321 -17.32 -0.66 16.40
N LEU A 322 -16.44 -0.15 17.26
CA LEU A 322 -16.57 -0.36 18.69
C LEU A 322 -17.79 0.35 19.27
N ARG A 323 -18.19 1.53 18.76
CA ARG A 323 -19.45 2.19 19.11
C ARG A 323 -20.65 1.35 18.74
N LEU A 324 -20.69 0.80 17.51
CA LEU A 324 -21.74 -0.15 17.10
C LEU A 324 -21.81 -1.33 18.07
N ILE A 325 -20.70 -2.00 18.32
CA ILE A 325 -20.66 -3.22 19.14
C ILE A 325 -21.01 -2.96 20.61
N THR A 326 -20.42 -1.92 21.22
CA THR A 326 -20.57 -1.67 22.66
C THR A 326 -21.82 -0.86 23.00
N LYS A 327 -22.23 0.10 22.16
CA LYS A 327 -23.35 1.01 22.45
C LYS A 327 -24.66 0.57 21.83
N LYS A 328 -24.65 -0.01 20.62
CA LYS A 328 -25.88 -0.44 19.93
C LYS A 328 -26.14 -1.94 20.13
N MET A 329 -25.12 -2.78 19.97
CA MET A 329 -25.25 -4.23 20.18
C MET A 329 -25.13 -4.64 21.65
N LEU A 330 -24.64 -3.75 22.53
CA LEU A 330 -24.47 -3.99 23.97
C LEU A 330 -23.62 -5.24 24.30
N ILE A 331 -22.64 -5.56 23.45
CA ILE A 331 -21.74 -6.69 23.68
C ILE A 331 -20.62 -6.25 24.64
N PRO A 332 -20.41 -6.97 25.76
CA PRO A 332 -19.37 -6.61 26.74
C PRO A 332 -17.96 -6.87 26.19
N VAL A 333 -16.98 -6.08 26.64
CA VAL A 333 -15.58 -6.13 26.19
C VAL A 333 -14.98 -7.52 26.28
N ASP A 334 -15.22 -8.25 27.37
CA ASP A 334 -14.71 -9.62 27.57
C ASP A 334 -15.20 -10.59 26.48
N MET A 335 -16.43 -10.38 25.99
CA MET A 335 -16.99 -11.16 24.90
C MET A 335 -16.41 -10.74 23.55
N ILE A 336 -16.13 -9.44 23.36
CA ILE A 336 -15.47 -8.93 22.14
C ILE A 336 -14.06 -9.54 22.00
N VAL A 337 -13.31 -9.66 23.10
CA VAL A 337 -11.98 -10.28 23.09
C VAL A 337 -12.05 -11.74 22.65
N LYS A 338 -13.02 -12.51 23.17
CA LYS A 338 -13.26 -13.90 22.75
C LYS A 338 -13.69 -14.01 21.29
N CYS A 339 -14.56 -13.11 20.84
CA CYS A 339 -15.10 -13.09 19.47
C CYS A 339 -14.38 -12.06 18.59
N ASN A 340 -13.05 -11.95 18.69
CA ASN A 340 -12.26 -10.85 18.12
C ASN A 340 -12.42 -10.63 16.60
N LYS A 341 -12.92 -11.62 15.85
CA LYS A 341 -13.20 -11.50 14.41
C LYS A 341 -14.24 -10.42 14.10
N ILE A 342 -15.15 -10.14 15.04
CA ILE A 342 -16.14 -9.06 14.91
C ILE A 342 -15.48 -7.69 14.70
N LEU A 343 -14.27 -7.48 15.24
CA LEU A 343 -13.53 -6.24 15.07
C LEU A 343 -12.95 -6.08 13.66
N THR A 344 -12.82 -7.16 12.89
CA THR A 344 -12.20 -7.14 11.55
C THR A 344 -13.19 -7.29 10.39
N CYS A 345 -14.46 -7.61 10.65
CA CYS A 345 -15.49 -7.66 9.61
C CYS A 345 -15.82 -6.27 9.05
N ARG A 346 -16.40 -6.18 7.85
CA ARG A 346 -16.78 -4.88 7.26
C ARG A 346 -17.91 -4.27 8.07
N LEU A 347 -17.82 -2.96 8.35
CA LEU A 347 -18.75 -2.27 9.25
C LEU A 347 -20.21 -2.36 8.77
N HIS A 348 -20.48 -2.07 7.49
CA HIS A 348 -21.83 -2.15 6.93
C HIS A 348 -22.43 -3.56 7.01
N ILE A 349 -21.62 -4.62 6.85
CA ILE A 349 -22.11 -5.99 6.99
C ILE A 349 -22.58 -6.22 8.42
N LEU A 350 -21.77 -5.83 9.41
CA LEU A 350 -22.13 -5.99 10.82
C LEU A 350 -23.35 -5.15 11.20
N ASP A 351 -23.41 -3.91 10.74
CA ASP A 351 -24.49 -2.96 11.01
C ASP A 351 -25.82 -3.47 10.42
N ASN A 352 -25.83 -3.83 9.15
CA ASN A 352 -27.00 -4.37 8.45
C ASN A 352 -27.51 -5.66 9.11
N ARG A 353 -26.61 -6.58 9.46
CA ARG A 353 -26.98 -7.84 10.11
C ARG A 353 -27.51 -7.62 11.52
N HIS A 354 -26.90 -6.71 12.29
CA HIS A 354 -27.39 -6.37 13.62
C HIS A 354 -28.81 -5.79 13.56
N PHE A 355 -29.03 -4.78 12.71
CA PHE A 355 -30.34 -4.14 12.63
C PHE A 355 -31.42 -5.00 12.00
N PHE A 356 -31.07 -5.89 11.07
CA PHE A 356 -31.99 -6.92 10.59
C PHE A 356 -32.37 -7.91 11.70
N LEU A 357 -31.42 -8.37 12.51
CA LEU A 357 -31.77 -9.20 13.68
C LEU A 357 -32.61 -8.42 14.69
N LYS A 358 -32.38 -7.12 14.83
CA LYS A 358 -33.16 -6.25 15.72
C LYS A 358 -34.61 -6.10 15.24
N SER A 359 -34.84 -5.96 13.92
CA SER A 359 -36.21 -5.88 13.37
C SER A 359 -36.99 -7.19 13.51
N LEU A 360 -36.28 -8.32 13.63
CA LEU A 360 -36.85 -9.64 13.87
C LEU A 360 -36.95 -10.03 15.35
N ASP A 361 -36.59 -9.13 16.28
CA ASP A 361 -36.50 -9.40 17.73
C ASP A 361 -35.59 -10.62 18.06
N ARG A 362 -34.47 -10.70 17.34
CA ARG A 362 -33.48 -11.79 17.43
C ARG A 362 -32.07 -11.32 17.79
N ALA A 363 -31.88 -10.02 18.03
CA ALA A 363 -30.58 -9.45 18.41
C ALA A 363 -30.24 -9.75 19.90
N GLN A 364 -29.99 -11.01 20.22
CA GLN A 364 -29.59 -11.47 21.56
C GLN A 364 -28.16 -12.02 21.54
N TYR A 365 -27.22 -11.31 22.16
CA TYR A 365 -25.79 -11.67 22.15
C TYR A 365 -25.26 -12.22 23.48
N ASN A 366 -26.14 -12.40 24.48
CA ASN A 366 -25.77 -13.01 25.75
C ASN A 366 -25.85 -14.55 25.65
N PRO A 367 -24.74 -15.28 25.85
CA PRO A 367 -24.70 -16.73 25.76
C PRO A 367 -25.55 -17.46 26.81
N THR A 368 -25.96 -16.79 27.89
CA THR A 368 -26.79 -17.40 28.94
C THR A 368 -28.29 -17.30 28.66
N LEU A 369 -28.70 -16.52 27.65
CA LEU A 369 -30.11 -16.29 27.32
C LEU A 369 -30.55 -17.14 26.12
N PRO A 370 -31.84 -17.53 26.06
CA PRO A 370 -32.37 -18.26 24.91
C PRO A 370 -32.24 -17.42 23.63
N ARG A 371 -32.12 -18.10 22.49
CA ARG A 371 -31.92 -17.49 21.16
C ARG A 371 -30.61 -16.70 21.03
N TYR A 372 -29.59 -17.09 21.80
CA TYR A 372 -28.24 -16.54 21.65
C TYR A 372 -27.74 -16.61 20.20
N VAL A 373 -27.28 -15.46 19.71
CA VAL A 373 -26.60 -15.26 18.45
C VAL A 373 -25.13 -15.00 18.74
N SER A 374 -24.26 -15.88 18.24
CA SER A 374 -22.82 -15.70 18.39
C SER A 374 -22.33 -14.47 17.61
N PRO A 375 -21.67 -13.49 18.27
CA PRO A 375 -21.06 -12.35 17.58
C PRO A 375 -19.99 -12.76 16.57
N GLU A 376 -19.30 -13.88 16.81
CA GLU A 376 -18.32 -14.41 15.88
C GLU A 376 -18.97 -14.97 14.60
N LEU A 377 -20.07 -15.73 14.74
CA LEU A 377 -20.82 -16.23 13.59
C LEU A 377 -21.48 -15.08 12.80
N LEU A 378 -21.99 -14.07 13.51
CA LEU A 378 -22.54 -12.87 12.90
C LEU A 378 -21.54 -12.17 11.97
N ALA A 379 -20.25 -12.18 12.34
CA ALA A 379 -19.17 -11.55 11.60
C ALA A 379 -18.57 -12.41 10.47
N THR A 380 -18.77 -13.73 10.50
CA THR A 380 -18.02 -14.67 9.64
C THR A 380 -18.87 -15.46 8.65
N LEU A 381 -20.13 -15.73 8.98
CA LEU A 381 -20.99 -16.53 8.10
C LEU A 381 -21.27 -15.81 6.77
N PRO A 382 -21.42 -16.55 5.66
CA PRO A 382 -22.05 -16.04 4.43
C PRO A 382 -23.48 -15.55 4.67
N ASP A 383 -24.01 -14.68 3.80
CA ASP A 383 -25.34 -14.11 3.99
C ASP A 383 -26.44 -15.18 4.01
N ALA A 384 -26.37 -16.18 3.12
CA ALA A 384 -27.32 -17.29 3.08
C ALA A 384 -27.39 -18.06 4.42
N ASP A 385 -26.23 -18.34 5.01
CA ASP A 385 -26.14 -19.04 6.29
C ASP A 385 -26.56 -18.12 7.44
N PHE A 386 -26.18 -16.84 7.43
CA PHE A 386 -26.63 -15.87 8.42
C PHE A 386 -28.17 -15.79 8.46
N VAL A 387 -28.81 -15.65 7.29
CA VAL A 387 -30.26 -15.48 7.19
C VAL A 387 -31.01 -16.75 7.62
N SER A 388 -30.58 -17.91 7.13
CA SER A 388 -31.23 -19.19 7.44
C SER A 388 -30.96 -19.68 8.87
N SER A 389 -29.72 -19.53 9.38
CA SER A 389 -29.30 -20.13 10.65
C SER A 389 -29.49 -19.18 11.85
N LEU A 390 -29.14 -17.90 11.73
CA LEU A 390 -29.19 -16.92 12.82
C LEU A 390 -30.47 -16.10 12.80
N ALA A 391 -30.83 -15.54 11.63
CA ALA A 391 -32.04 -14.73 11.50
C ALA A 391 -33.33 -15.57 11.45
N LYS A 392 -33.23 -16.86 11.07
CA LYS A 392 -34.40 -17.74 10.82
C LYS A 392 -35.42 -17.08 9.89
N SER A 393 -34.92 -16.46 8.83
CA SER A 393 -35.68 -15.71 7.83
C SER A 393 -35.33 -16.18 6.41
N THR A 394 -35.82 -15.50 5.39
CA THR A 394 -35.53 -15.80 3.97
C THR A 394 -34.61 -14.75 3.36
N MET A 395 -33.87 -15.16 2.32
CA MET A 395 -32.94 -14.24 1.63
C MET A 395 -33.68 -13.08 0.98
N GLU A 396 -34.91 -13.31 0.52
CA GLU A 396 -35.78 -12.29 -0.06
C GLU A 396 -36.11 -11.22 0.98
N ALA A 397 -36.47 -11.62 2.21
CA ALA A 397 -36.77 -10.68 3.29
C ALA A 397 -35.53 -9.85 3.68
N TYR A 398 -34.35 -10.48 3.72
CA TYR A 398 -33.11 -9.77 3.99
C TYR A 398 -32.78 -8.77 2.89
N HIS A 399 -32.88 -9.15 1.61
CA HIS A 399 -32.67 -8.24 0.49
C HIS A 399 -33.68 -7.09 0.46
N MET A 400 -34.95 -7.36 0.77
CA MET A 400 -35.96 -6.30 0.90
C MET A 400 -35.59 -5.33 2.01
N TYR A 401 -35.13 -5.82 3.16
CA TYR A 401 -34.66 -4.98 4.26
C TYR A 401 -33.46 -4.11 3.84
N LEU A 402 -32.47 -4.69 3.17
CA LEU A 402 -31.29 -3.95 2.70
C LEU A 402 -31.64 -2.82 1.73
N LYS A 403 -32.75 -2.91 1.00
CA LYS A 403 -33.23 -1.83 0.12
C LYS A 403 -33.89 -0.65 0.86
N THR A 404 -34.14 -0.80 2.17
CA THR A 404 -34.75 0.24 3.02
C THR A 404 -33.73 1.08 3.79
N LEU A 405 -32.46 0.68 3.76
CA LEU A 405 -31.31 1.39 4.34
C LEU A 405 -30.74 2.37 3.30
#